data_AF-A0AAE3R8Q4-F1
#
_entry.id   AF-A0AAE3R8Q4-F1
#
_cell.length_a   1.000
_cell.length_b   1.000
_cell.length_c   1.000
_cell.angle_alpha   90.00
_cell.angle_beta   90.00
_cell.angle_gamma   90.00
#
_symmetry.space_group_name_H-M   'P 1'
#
loop_
_entity.id
_entity.type
_entity.pdbx_description
1 polymer ?
#
loop_
_entity_poly.entity_id
_entity_poly.type
_entity_poly.pdbx_seq_one_letter_code
_entity_poly.pdbx_strand_id
1 'polypeptide(L)'
;MPNNFNIAQFATTSLSEKYHFFDKEVVAFVENSNDKEILQVLKSIITDINENPDIRKKAVECLTNCTFLKRIKTRQTITILIDDWNNSNINTKTIFLEVQRLKDLFYFYSPNSEDTEEIENVYLESTNSRFSDISSEAFLKLGLIYFQKSLLGNQKDRLEYLLKSNSFFTKGHLQTENQIDTLIYKQIVEITINLFNRNLQTVDLTLDHLSQDLLKKELFSIKHGKQYHAKNYYISLYNSLNSLIKILKEDPNLWLNVREKLSELHNEYSLIENEKLKSRLDESVLTSIFARTLEKNFIEPYLATQFHSQLQRLDTRLKELASDSKEYEFIEKVKELASNITDKKKTLVMI
;
A
#
# COMPACT_ATOMS: atom_id res chain seq x y z
N MET A 1 12.35 -31.20 22.28
CA MET A 1 12.48 -30.99 23.74
C MET A 1 11.09 -30.70 24.29
N PRO A 2 10.59 -31.36 25.34
CA PRO A 2 9.31 -31.00 25.93
C PRO A 2 9.49 -29.95 27.04
N ASN A 3 8.62 -28.94 26.98
CA ASN A 3 8.01 -28.17 28.06
C ASN A 3 8.82 -27.06 28.76
N ASN A 4 8.28 -25.84 28.57
CA ASN A 4 8.52 -24.57 29.23
C ASN A 4 9.81 -23.85 28.81
N PHE A 5 9.66 -22.93 27.85
CA PHE A 5 10.66 -21.89 27.62
C PHE A 5 10.81 -21.06 28.90
N ASN A 6 11.99 -21.12 29.53
CA ASN A 6 12.24 -20.41 30.77
C ASN A 6 12.79 -19.01 30.49
N ILE A 7 11.94 -18.00 30.69
CA ILE A 7 12.30 -16.58 30.48
C ILE A 7 13.48 -16.16 31.37
N ALA A 8 13.55 -16.63 32.61
CA ALA A 8 14.67 -16.30 33.50
C ALA A 8 15.98 -16.89 33.00
N GLN A 9 15.94 -18.11 32.45
CA GLN A 9 17.09 -18.71 31.79
C GLN A 9 17.48 -17.91 30.55
N PHE A 10 16.52 -17.59 29.67
CA PHE A 10 16.75 -16.79 28.47
C PHE A 10 17.34 -15.41 28.78
N ALA A 11 16.92 -14.75 29.86
CA ALA A 11 17.49 -13.46 30.26
C ALA A 11 19.01 -13.54 30.50
N THR A 12 19.50 -14.71 30.95
CA THR A 12 20.90 -14.94 31.31
C THR A 12 21.75 -15.61 30.22
N THR A 13 21.16 -16.01 29.09
CA THR A 13 21.91 -16.61 27.97
C THR A 13 22.76 -15.58 27.24
N SER A 14 23.78 -16.06 26.54
CA SER A 14 24.62 -15.20 25.71
C SER A 14 23.84 -14.60 24.54
N LEU A 15 24.27 -13.43 24.06
CA LEU A 15 23.64 -12.78 22.91
C LEU A 15 23.60 -13.69 21.68
N SER A 16 24.65 -14.50 21.45
CA SER A 16 24.70 -15.47 20.35
C SER A 16 23.62 -16.54 20.43
N GLU A 17 23.32 -17.03 21.64
CA GLU A 17 22.24 -18.01 21.84
C GLU A 17 20.87 -17.37 21.63
N LYS A 18 20.68 -16.12 22.06
CA LYS A 18 19.44 -15.37 21.79
C LYS A 18 19.20 -15.18 20.29
N TYR A 19 20.25 -14.87 19.53
CA TYR A 19 20.17 -14.82 18.07
C TYR A 19 19.84 -16.19 17.47
N HIS A 20 20.51 -17.26 17.93
CA HIS A 20 20.24 -18.62 17.49
C HIS A 20 18.78 -19.04 17.68
N PHE A 21 18.22 -18.69 18.84
CA PHE A 21 16.81 -18.94 19.15
C PHE A 21 15.90 -18.33 18.07
N PHE A 22 16.01 -17.01 17.83
CA PHE A 22 15.15 -16.33 16.86
C PHE A 22 15.41 -16.74 15.40
N ASP A 23 16.62 -17.15 15.05
CA ASP A 23 16.96 -17.50 13.68
C ASP A 23 16.63 -18.96 13.32
N LYS A 24 16.60 -19.87 14.30
CA LYS A 24 16.48 -21.32 14.04
C LYS A 24 15.45 -22.06 14.90
N GLU A 25 15.28 -21.68 16.16
CA GLU A 25 14.48 -22.46 17.11
C GLU A 25 13.06 -21.89 17.31
N VAL A 26 12.85 -20.62 16.98
CA VAL A 26 11.59 -19.91 17.23
C VAL A 26 10.39 -20.56 16.56
N VAL A 27 10.56 -21.15 15.37
CA VAL A 27 9.50 -21.88 14.67
C VAL A 27 9.05 -23.09 15.49
N ALA A 28 10.02 -23.90 15.93
CA ALA A 28 9.73 -25.06 16.77
C ALA A 28 9.13 -24.64 18.12
N PHE A 29 9.59 -23.54 18.71
CA PHE A 29 8.97 -22.98 19.92
C PHE A 29 7.50 -22.61 19.69
N VAL A 30 7.20 -21.84 18.64
CA VAL A 30 5.83 -21.44 18.30
C VAL A 30 4.94 -22.66 18.03
N GLU A 31 5.44 -23.67 17.32
CA GLU A 31 4.67 -24.89 17.02
C GLU A 31 4.34 -25.71 18.28
N ASN A 32 5.25 -25.77 19.25
CA ASN A 32 5.13 -26.67 20.40
C ASN A 32 4.58 -26.00 21.67
N SER A 33 4.61 -24.68 21.75
CA SER A 33 4.09 -23.93 22.90
C SER A 33 2.63 -23.53 22.71
N ASN A 34 1.93 -23.34 23.83
CA ASN A 34 0.56 -22.80 23.80
C ASN A 34 0.56 -21.27 23.62
N ASP A 35 -0.54 -20.72 23.13
CA ASP A 35 -0.66 -19.30 22.76
C ASP A 35 -0.37 -18.34 23.93
N LYS A 36 -0.75 -18.72 25.16
CA LYS A 36 -0.50 -17.92 26.36
C LYS A 36 0.99 -17.88 26.70
N GLU A 37 1.68 -19.00 26.58
CA GLU A 37 3.13 -19.11 26.79
C GLU A 37 3.88 -18.26 25.76
N ILE A 38 3.52 -18.37 24.47
CA ILE A 38 4.13 -17.57 23.39
C ILE A 38 3.96 -16.08 23.68
N LEU A 39 2.73 -15.64 23.98
CA LEU A 39 2.45 -14.24 24.28
C LEU A 39 3.24 -13.74 25.49
N GLN A 40 3.29 -14.52 26.57
CA GLN A 40 4.01 -14.14 27.78
C GLN A 40 5.51 -14.00 27.53
N VAL A 41 6.12 -14.98 26.85
CA VAL A 41 7.55 -14.95 26.49
C VAL A 41 7.87 -13.74 25.63
N LEU A 42 7.14 -13.53 24.54
CA LEU A 42 7.39 -12.41 23.63
C LEU A 42 7.17 -11.08 24.33
N LYS A 43 6.08 -10.90 25.09
CA LYS A 43 5.82 -9.68 25.86
C LYS A 43 6.97 -9.40 26.83
N SER A 44 7.40 -10.39 27.60
CA SER A 44 8.49 -10.23 28.56
C SER A 44 9.78 -9.75 27.89
N ILE A 45 10.19 -10.36 26.76
CA ILE A 45 11.37 -9.93 26.01
C ILE A 45 11.18 -8.50 25.47
N ILE A 46 10.04 -8.19 24.87
CA ILE A 46 9.75 -6.89 24.26
C ILE A 46 9.77 -5.75 25.29
N THR A 47 9.26 -5.99 26.50
CA THR A 47 9.15 -4.98 27.57
C THR A 47 10.41 -4.85 28.44
N ASP A 48 11.36 -5.78 28.35
CA ASP A 48 12.60 -5.72 29.13
C ASP A 48 13.52 -4.62 28.60
N ILE A 49 13.70 -3.57 29.40
CA ILE A 49 14.54 -2.41 29.08
C ILE A 49 16.05 -2.75 29.09
N ASN A 50 16.43 -3.84 29.76
CA ASN A 50 17.82 -4.29 29.85
C ASN A 50 18.18 -5.29 28.75
N GLU A 51 17.18 -5.81 28.03
CA GLU A 51 17.41 -6.71 26.91
C GLU A 51 18.02 -5.96 25.72
N ASN A 52 18.83 -6.68 24.95
CA ASN A 52 19.44 -6.16 23.74
C ASN A 52 18.35 -5.69 22.74
N PRO A 53 18.43 -4.44 22.21
CA PRO A 53 17.42 -3.90 21.31
C PRO A 53 17.16 -4.71 20.04
N ASP A 54 18.17 -5.40 19.49
CA ASP A 54 18.00 -6.27 18.32
C ASP A 54 17.20 -7.53 18.66
N ILE A 55 17.42 -8.10 19.85
CA ILE A 55 16.63 -9.24 20.35
C ILE A 55 15.18 -8.82 20.58
N ARG A 56 14.96 -7.64 21.18
CA ARG A 56 13.62 -7.06 21.33
C ARG A 56 12.94 -6.85 19.98
N LYS A 57 13.69 -6.39 18.97
CA LYS A 57 13.19 -6.21 17.60
C LYS A 57 12.73 -7.53 17.00
N LYS A 58 13.55 -8.59 17.11
CA LYS A 58 13.17 -9.94 16.65
C LYS A 58 11.95 -10.48 17.37
N ALA A 59 11.78 -10.17 18.65
CA ALA A 59 10.58 -10.52 19.41
C ALA A 59 9.33 -9.79 18.90
N VAL A 60 9.44 -8.50 18.55
CA VAL A 60 8.35 -7.73 17.90
C VAL A 60 7.97 -8.35 16.55
N GLU A 61 8.95 -8.63 15.69
CA GLU A 61 8.71 -9.28 14.39
C GLU A 61 8.03 -10.66 14.57
N CYS A 62 8.47 -11.44 15.57
CA CYS A 62 7.86 -12.72 15.91
C CYS A 62 6.42 -12.57 16.41
N LEU A 63 6.12 -11.55 17.22
CA LEU A 63 4.76 -11.26 17.71
C LEU A 63 3.82 -10.99 16.54
N THR A 64 4.25 -10.18 15.57
CA THR A 64 3.51 -9.88 14.34
C THR A 64 3.23 -11.15 13.54
N ASN A 65 4.26 -11.98 13.32
CA ASN A 65 4.10 -13.26 12.62
C ASN A 65 3.13 -14.22 13.33
N CYS A 66 3.22 -14.33 14.66
CA CYS A 66 2.29 -15.13 15.45
C CYS A 66 0.84 -14.63 15.35
N THR A 67 0.65 -13.31 15.18
CA THR A 67 -0.68 -12.71 14.95
C THR A 67 -1.24 -13.12 13.59
N PHE A 68 -0.42 -13.06 12.53
CA PHE A 68 -0.83 -13.52 11.20
C PHE A 68 -1.13 -15.02 11.13
N LEU A 69 -0.38 -15.82 11.89
CA LEU A 69 -0.64 -17.25 12.06
C LEU A 69 -1.84 -17.54 12.98
N LYS A 70 -2.55 -16.50 13.45
CA LYS A 70 -3.70 -16.58 14.35
C LYS A 70 -3.41 -17.28 15.69
N ARG A 71 -2.14 -17.32 16.09
CA ARG A 71 -1.67 -17.83 17.39
C ARG A 71 -1.82 -16.78 18.49
N ILE A 72 -1.83 -15.50 18.13
CA ILE A 72 -2.05 -14.37 19.04
C ILE A 72 -3.16 -13.50 18.48
N LYS A 73 -4.03 -12.96 19.34
CA LYS A 73 -5.12 -12.09 18.91
C LYS A 73 -4.60 -10.70 18.56
N THR A 74 -5.14 -10.09 17.50
CA THR A 74 -4.78 -8.74 17.04
C THR A 74 -4.77 -7.70 18.17
N ARG A 75 -5.83 -7.64 18.99
CA ARG A 75 -5.91 -6.67 20.09
C ARG A 75 -4.78 -6.83 21.12
N GLN A 76 -4.34 -8.06 21.38
CA GLN A 76 -3.22 -8.30 22.31
C GLN A 76 -1.90 -7.77 21.73
N THR A 77 -1.70 -7.94 20.43
CA THR A 77 -0.55 -7.41 19.71
C THR A 77 -0.56 -5.89 19.70
N ILE A 78 -1.70 -5.25 19.39
CA ILE A 78 -1.85 -3.79 19.43
C ILE A 78 -1.53 -3.25 20.82
N THR A 79 -2.07 -3.85 21.89
CA THR A 79 -1.74 -3.46 23.27
C THR A 79 -0.23 -3.53 23.57
N ILE A 80 0.49 -4.54 23.06
CA ILE A 80 1.95 -4.62 23.26
C ILE A 80 2.69 -3.55 22.45
N LEU A 81 2.22 -3.23 21.24
CA LEU A 81 2.83 -2.25 20.36
C LEU A 81 2.55 -0.80 20.79
N ILE A 82 1.41 -0.54 21.44
CA ILE A 82 0.96 0.78 21.87
C ILE A 82 1.06 0.94 23.39
N ASP A 83 0.26 0.22 24.17
CA ASP A 83 0.13 0.44 25.62
C ASP A 83 1.42 0.10 26.38
N ASP A 84 2.11 -0.97 26.00
CA ASP A 84 3.40 -1.36 26.59
C ASP A 84 4.59 -0.59 25.98
N TRP A 85 4.34 0.46 25.20
CA TRP A 85 5.37 1.30 24.61
C TRP A 85 5.87 2.36 25.59
N ASN A 86 7.09 2.16 26.10
CA ASN A 86 7.73 3.14 26.97
C ASN A 86 8.57 4.16 26.19
N ASN A 87 7.94 5.23 25.74
CA ASN A 87 8.56 6.35 25.01
C ASN A 87 9.70 7.06 25.77
N SER A 88 9.74 6.96 27.11
CA SER A 88 10.77 7.62 27.92
C SER A 88 12.18 7.01 27.75
N ASN A 89 12.27 5.78 27.22
CA ASN A 89 13.53 5.06 27.07
C ASN A 89 14.15 5.17 25.67
N ILE A 90 13.53 5.91 24.76
CA ILE A 90 14.00 6.02 23.37
C ILE A 90 15.32 6.80 23.34
N ASN A 91 16.36 6.10 22.89
CA ASN A 91 17.70 6.64 22.68
C ASN A 91 18.28 6.14 21.35
N THR A 92 19.48 6.61 20.99
CA THR A 92 20.10 6.29 19.70
C THR A 92 20.27 4.79 19.44
N LYS A 93 20.38 3.95 20.49
CA LYS A 93 20.50 2.50 20.35
C LYS A 93 19.16 1.78 20.14
N THR A 94 18.02 2.46 20.33
CA THR A 94 16.69 1.84 20.22
C THR A 94 15.86 2.41 19.08
N ILE A 95 16.32 3.44 18.36
CA ILE A 95 15.59 4.06 17.23
C ILE A 95 15.07 3.00 16.25
N PHE A 96 15.92 2.06 15.84
CA PHE A 96 15.53 1.05 14.86
C PHE A 96 14.45 0.08 15.37
N LEU A 97 14.40 -0.18 16.68
CA LEU A 97 13.36 -0.98 17.33
C LEU A 97 12.02 -0.24 17.24
N GLU A 98 12.02 1.06 17.54
CA GLU A 98 10.81 1.88 17.47
C GLU A 98 10.30 2.02 16.04
N VAL A 99 11.22 2.21 15.08
CA VAL A 99 10.87 2.19 13.64
C VAL A 99 10.26 0.84 13.25
N GLN A 100 10.78 -0.28 13.77
CA GLN A 100 10.18 -1.60 13.52
C GLN A 100 8.79 -1.72 14.13
N ARG A 101 8.58 -1.24 15.37
CA ARG A 101 7.25 -1.22 16.00
C ARG A 101 6.24 -0.42 15.17
N LEU A 102 6.61 0.76 14.69
CA LEU A 102 5.76 1.57 13.81
C LEU A 102 5.45 0.86 12.49
N LYS A 103 6.42 0.15 11.90
CA LYS A 103 6.18 -0.66 10.71
C LYS A 103 5.20 -1.78 10.97
N ASP A 104 5.38 -2.51 12.06
CA ASP A 104 4.55 -3.64 12.43
C ASP A 104 3.12 -3.22 12.82
N LEU A 105 3.00 -2.08 13.50
CA LEU A 105 1.70 -1.50 13.87
C LEU A 105 0.83 -1.22 12.63
N PHE A 106 1.44 -0.82 11.52
CA PHE A 106 0.72 -0.51 10.29
C PHE A 106 0.00 -1.73 9.69
N TYR A 107 0.49 -2.95 9.92
CA TYR A 107 -0.21 -4.16 9.46
C TYR A 107 -1.57 -4.36 10.11
N PHE A 108 -1.78 -3.78 11.29
CA PHE A 108 -3.04 -3.87 12.02
C PHE A 108 -3.95 -2.67 11.77
N TYR A 109 -3.52 -1.71 10.93
CA TYR A 109 -4.37 -0.63 10.49
C TYR A 109 -5.45 -1.15 9.54
N SER A 110 -6.72 -0.97 9.92
CA SER A 110 -7.86 -1.22 9.04
C SER A 110 -8.81 -0.05 9.11
N PRO A 111 -9.14 0.59 7.96
CA PRO A 111 -10.19 1.60 7.91
C PRO A 111 -11.49 1.04 8.51
N ASN A 112 -12.08 1.78 9.45
CA ASN A 112 -13.31 1.44 10.18
C ASN A 112 -13.19 0.31 11.24
N SER A 113 -11.98 -0.04 11.67
CA SER A 113 -11.79 -0.85 12.88
C SER A 113 -11.91 0.01 14.14
N GLU A 114 -12.25 -0.60 15.28
CA GLU A 114 -12.29 0.07 16.59
C GLU A 114 -10.90 0.61 17.01
N ASP A 115 -9.82 -0.04 16.56
CA ASP A 115 -8.44 0.33 16.89
C ASP A 115 -7.87 1.47 16.02
N THR A 116 -8.62 1.93 15.00
CA THR A 116 -8.14 2.88 13.98
C THR A 116 -7.63 4.19 14.59
N GLU A 117 -8.41 4.78 15.50
CA GLU A 117 -8.09 6.08 16.10
C GLU A 117 -6.85 5.99 17.01
N GLU A 118 -6.74 4.90 17.77
CA GLU A 118 -5.59 4.63 18.64
C GLU A 118 -4.29 4.52 17.82
N ILE A 119 -4.32 3.76 16.72
CA ILE A 119 -3.18 3.61 15.82
C ILE A 119 -2.80 4.94 15.15
N GLU A 120 -3.78 5.73 14.70
CA GLU A 120 -3.52 7.04 14.08
C GLU A 120 -2.91 8.04 15.05
N ASN A 121 -3.36 8.05 16.31
CA ASN A 121 -2.83 8.91 17.35
C ASN A 121 -1.36 8.59 17.64
N VAL A 122 -1.00 7.31 17.69
CA VAL A 122 0.40 6.88 17.87
C VAL A 122 1.31 7.43 16.77
N TYR A 123 0.87 7.38 15.51
CA TYR A 123 1.65 7.98 14.42
C TYR A 123 1.71 9.50 14.53
N LEU A 124 0.59 10.17 14.85
CA LEU A 124 0.55 11.62 15.02
C LEU A 124 1.53 12.08 16.11
N GLU A 125 1.53 11.43 17.27
CA GLU A 125 2.48 11.71 18.34
C GLU A 125 3.92 11.49 17.89
N SER A 126 4.17 10.38 17.19
CA SER A 126 5.49 10.01 16.68
C SER A 126 6.05 11.01 15.66
N THR A 127 5.22 11.80 14.98
CA THR A 127 5.69 12.88 14.09
C THR A 127 6.46 13.97 14.82
N ASN A 128 6.24 14.14 16.13
CA ASN A 128 6.95 15.11 16.97
C ASN A 128 8.23 14.54 17.60
N SER A 129 8.61 13.31 17.24
CA SER A 129 9.85 12.71 17.73
C SER A 129 11.07 13.55 17.34
N ARG A 130 11.99 13.71 18.30
CA ARG A 130 13.31 14.33 18.05
C ARG A 130 14.20 13.49 17.14
N PHE A 131 13.86 12.21 16.95
CA PHE A 131 14.62 11.28 16.12
C PHE A 131 14.01 11.23 14.72
N SER A 132 14.78 11.70 13.74
CA SER A 132 14.34 11.82 12.34
C SER A 132 13.79 10.52 11.78
N ASP A 133 14.38 9.37 12.08
CA ASP A 133 13.92 8.08 11.54
C ASP A 133 12.51 7.71 12.03
N ILE A 134 12.18 8.05 13.28
CA ILE A 134 10.87 7.79 13.88
C ILE A 134 9.83 8.74 13.27
N SER A 135 10.13 10.05 13.22
CA SER A 135 9.20 11.03 12.65
C SER A 135 8.99 10.79 11.15
N SER A 136 10.05 10.41 10.43
CA SER A 136 10.05 10.04 9.02
C SER A 136 9.20 8.80 8.74
N GLU A 137 9.32 7.72 9.53
CA GLU A 137 8.44 6.55 9.41
C GLU A 137 6.98 6.89 9.75
N ALA A 138 6.74 7.69 10.79
CA ALA A 138 5.40 8.12 11.17
C ALA A 138 4.72 8.94 10.08
N PHE A 139 5.45 9.89 9.46
CA PHE A 139 4.96 10.65 8.31
C PHE A 139 4.66 9.76 7.10
N LEU A 140 5.50 8.77 6.82
CA LEU A 140 5.25 7.79 5.76
C LEU A 140 3.93 7.03 6.03
N LYS A 141 3.73 6.50 7.26
CA LYS A 141 2.50 5.76 7.60
C LYS A 141 1.25 6.64 7.57
N LEU A 142 1.32 7.86 8.10
CA LEU A 142 0.20 8.82 8.00
C LEU A 142 -0.12 9.15 6.54
N GLY A 143 0.89 9.37 5.70
CA GLY A 143 0.69 9.58 4.27
C GLY A 143 -0.09 8.43 3.62
N LEU A 144 0.27 7.18 3.95
CA LEU A 144 -0.42 5.98 3.45
C LEU A 144 -1.84 5.85 3.99
N ILE A 145 -2.06 6.10 5.29
CA ILE A 145 -3.38 6.10 5.91
C ILE A 145 -4.31 7.08 5.20
N TYR A 146 -3.88 8.32 5.05
CA TYR A 146 -4.68 9.36 4.38
C TYR A 146 -4.87 9.07 2.90
N PHE A 147 -3.88 8.45 2.24
CA PHE A 147 -4.06 7.97 0.88
C PHE A 147 -5.15 6.90 0.81
N GLN A 148 -5.11 5.88 1.68
CA GLN A 148 -6.14 4.83 1.73
C GLN A 148 -7.53 5.40 2.03
N LYS A 149 -7.65 6.33 2.98
CA LYS A 149 -8.89 7.06 3.26
C LYS A 149 -9.41 7.80 2.04
N SER A 150 -8.54 8.44 1.26
CA SER A 150 -8.94 9.13 0.03
C SER A 150 -9.54 8.16 -1.01
N LEU A 151 -8.97 6.97 -1.12
CA LEU A 151 -9.42 5.98 -2.10
C LEU A 151 -10.76 5.35 -1.72
N LEU A 152 -11.04 5.23 -0.41
CA LEU A 152 -12.30 4.71 0.13
C LEU A 152 -13.39 5.77 0.29
N GLY A 153 -12.99 7.04 0.43
CA GLY A 153 -13.89 8.14 0.76
C GLY A 153 -14.72 8.69 -0.41
N ASN A 154 -15.68 9.51 -0.02
CA ASN A 154 -16.58 10.29 -0.86
C ASN A 154 -15.77 11.33 -1.67
N GLN A 155 -16.31 11.83 -2.78
CA GLN A 155 -15.59 12.75 -3.67
C GLN A 155 -15.05 14.01 -2.97
N LYS A 156 -15.85 14.64 -2.08
CA LYS A 156 -15.47 15.86 -1.36
C LYS A 156 -14.31 15.63 -0.38
N ASP A 157 -14.38 14.54 0.38
CA ASP A 157 -13.38 14.20 1.39
C ASP A 157 -12.10 13.64 0.75
N ARG A 158 -12.21 13.06 -0.45
CA ARG A 158 -11.08 12.48 -1.18
C ARG A 158 -9.98 13.48 -1.48
N LEU A 159 -10.30 14.64 -2.04
CA LEU A 159 -9.26 15.62 -2.38
C LEU A 159 -8.58 16.15 -1.11
N GLU A 160 -9.34 16.40 -0.04
CA GLU A 160 -8.78 16.79 1.25
C GLU A 160 -7.82 15.74 1.79
N TYR A 161 -8.21 14.46 1.76
CA TYR A 161 -7.35 13.36 2.19
C TYR A 161 -6.11 13.18 1.29
N LEU A 162 -6.21 13.38 -0.03
CA LEU A 162 -5.04 13.39 -0.92
C LEU A 162 -4.09 14.53 -0.58
N LEU A 163 -4.58 15.73 -0.30
CA LEU A 163 -3.76 16.88 0.09
C LEU A 163 -3.07 16.65 1.44
N LYS A 164 -3.79 16.07 2.42
CA LYS A 164 -3.20 15.66 3.71
C LYS A 164 -2.13 14.59 3.52
N SER A 165 -2.41 13.57 2.71
CA SER A 165 -1.45 12.53 2.35
C SER A 165 -0.18 13.11 1.73
N ASN A 166 -0.32 14.01 0.74
CA ASN A 166 0.81 14.69 0.11
C ASN A 166 1.63 15.53 1.10
N SER A 167 0.96 16.23 2.02
CA SER A 167 1.62 17.02 3.07
C SER A 167 2.45 16.13 3.98
N PHE A 168 1.93 14.98 4.40
CA PHE A 168 2.68 14.04 5.23
C PHE A 168 3.87 13.43 4.48
N PHE A 169 3.71 13.00 3.23
CA PHE A 169 4.85 12.52 2.45
C PHE A 169 5.90 13.62 2.23
N THR A 170 5.48 14.85 1.95
CA THR A 170 6.41 15.99 1.83
C THR A 170 7.20 16.19 3.12
N LYS A 171 6.54 16.16 4.29
CA LYS A 171 7.23 16.28 5.59
C LYS A 171 8.17 15.11 5.84
N GLY A 172 7.75 13.88 5.56
CA GLY A 172 8.57 12.68 5.74
C GLY A 172 9.84 12.69 4.89
N HIS A 173 9.73 13.11 3.62
CA HIS A 173 10.87 13.25 2.72
C HIS A 173 11.90 14.27 3.20
N LEU A 174 11.44 15.32 3.90
CA LEU A 174 12.33 16.34 4.48
C LEU A 174 13.01 15.90 5.79
N GLN A 175 12.57 14.80 6.42
CA GLN A 175 13.17 14.34 7.68
C GLN A 175 14.48 13.56 7.47
N THR A 176 14.60 12.79 6.39
CA THR A 176 15.76 11.93 6.13
C THR A 176 16.17 11.96 4.66
N GLU A 177 17.46 12.14 4.39
CA GLU A 177 17.99 12.37 3.03
C GLU A 177 17.76 11.21 2.03
N ASN A 178 17.43 10.00 2.51
CA ASN A 178 17.38 8.79 1.67
C ASN A 178 16.03 8.04 1.71
N GLN A 179 14.93 8.71 2.05
CA GLN A 179 13.61 8.07 2.08
C GLN A 179 12.92 8.06 0.69
N ILE A 180 13.48 7.29 -0.24
CA ILE A 180 12.97 7.15 -1.61
C ILE A 180 11.51 6.68 -1.66
N ASP A 181 11.08 5.87 -0.69
CA ASP A 181 9.70 5.38 -0.59
C ASP A 181 8.69 6.51 -0.43
N THR A 182 9.02 7.48 0.42
CA THR A 182 8.19 8.65 0.66
C THR A 182 8.10 9.54 -0.59
N LEU A 183 9.20 9.70 -1.32
CA LEU A 183 9.21 10.45 -2.58
C LEU A 183 8.34 9.78 -3.65
N ILE A 184 8.45 8.46 -3.81
CA ILE A 184 7.65 7.69 -4.76
C ILE A 184 6.16 7.83 -4.44
N TYR A 185 5.77 7.63 -3.17
CA TYR A 185 4.37 7.78 -2.76
C TYR A 185 3.85 9.20 -2.94
N LYS A 186 4.68 10.20 -2.64
CA LYS A 186 4.37 11.61 -2.89
C LYS A 186 4.02 11.83 -4.38
N GLN A 187 4.84 11.35 -5.30
CA GLN A 187 4.61 11.48 -6.74
C GLN A 187 3.33 10.76 -7.19
N ILE A 188 3.06 9.56 -6.67
CA ILE A 188 1.80 8.84 -6.95
C ILE A 188 0.58 9.66 -6.51
N VAL A 189 0.63 10.27 -5.32
CA VAL A 189 -0.44 11.12 -4.82
C VAL A 189 -0.57 12.40 -5.65
N GLU A 190 0.54 13.04 -6.04
CA GLU A 190 0.54 14.22 -6.91
C GLU A 190 -0.08 13.92 -8.27
N ILE A 191 0.26 12.78 -8.90
CA ILE A 191 -0.37 12.33 -10.15
C ILE A 191 -1.87 12.16 -9.93
N THR A 192 -2.27 11.50 -8.83
CA THR A 192 -3.69 11.29 -8.51
C THR A 192 -4.45 12.61 -8.33
N ILE A 193 -3.86 13.60 -7.64
CA ILE A 193 -4.43 14.95 -7.49
C ILE A 193 -4.56 15.63 -8.86
N ASN A 194 -3.52 15.58 -9.68
CA ASN A 194 -3.52 16.22 -11.00
C ASN A 194 -4.52 15.56 -11.96
N LEU A 195 -4.75 14.25 -11.85
CA LEU A 195 -5.82 13.55 -12.56
C LEU A 195 -7.20 14.08 -12.14
N PHE A 196 -7.45 14.25 -10.84
CA PHE A 196 -8.72 14.86 -10.36
C PHE A 196 -8.88 16.30 -10.84
N ASN A 197 -7.80 17.07 -10.93
CA ASN A 197 -7.80 18.45 -11.42
C ASN A 197 -7.72 18.57 -12.96
N ARG A 198 -7.74 17.45 -13.70
CA ARG A 198 -7.62 17.39 -15.17
C ARG A 198 -6.38 18.05 -15.77
N ASN A 199 -5.28 18.07 -15.02
CA ASN A 199 -4.00 18.63 -15.49
C ASN A 199 -3.09 17.53 -16.06
N LEU A 200 -3.43 17.03 -17.26
CA LEU A 200 -2.72 15.91 -17.89
C LEU A 200 -1.26 16.22 -18.25
N GLN A 201 -0.92 17.48 -18.53
CA GLN A 201 0.48 17.87 -18.84
C GLN A 201 1.39 17.69 -17.62
N THR A 202 0.95 18.13 -16.44
CA THR A 202 1.73 17.91 -15.21
C THR A 202 1.78 16.43 -14.85
N VAL A 203 0.71 15.68 -15.12
CA VAL A 203 0.68 14.23 -14.90
C VAL A 203 1.79 13.51 -15.67
N ASP A 204 2.00 13.83 -16.96
CA ASP A 204 3.08 13.22 -17.76
C ASP A 204 4.47 13.49 -17.18
N LEU A 205 4.74 14.76 -16.86
CA LEU A 205 6.03 15.16 -16.27
C LEU A 205 6.28 14.45 -14.93
N THR A 206 5.27 14.34 -14.08
CA THR A 206 5.40 13.65 -12.79
C THR A 206 5.56 12.14 -12.98
N LEU A 207 4.91 11.53 -13.97
CA LEU A 207 5.11 10.12 -14.30
C LEU A 207 6.55 9.82 -14.77
N ASP A 208 7.13 10.70 -15.59
CA ASP A 208 8.50 10.55 -16.06
C ASP A 208 9.48 10.61 -14.88
N HIS A 209 9.31 11.57 -13.96
CA HIS A 209 10.11 11.65 -12.73
C HIS A 209 9.93 10.39 -11.86
N LEU A 210 8.69 9.92 -11.70
CA LEU A 210 8.41 8.69 -10.96
C LEU A 210 9.14 7.49 -11.56
N SER A 211 9.15 7.35 -12.88
CA SER A 211 9.88 6.25 -13.55
C SER A 211 11.39 6.29 -13.26
N GLN A 212 11.98 7.48 -13.23
CA GLN A 212 13.40 7.66 -12.93
C GLN A 212 13.71 7.32 -11.47
N ASP A 213 12.84 7.72 -10.54
CA ASP A 213 13.03 7.43 -9.11
C ASP A 213 12.81 5.96 -8.77
N LEU A 214 11.90 5.28 -9.47
CA LEU A 214 11.77 3.82 -9.42
C LEU A 214 13.02 3.10 -9.92
N LEU A 215 13.60 3.57 -11.04
CA LEU A 215 14.85 3.02 -11.56
C LEU A 215 16.01 3.22 -10.57
N LYS A 216 16.14 4.42 -9.97
CA LYS A 216 17.15 4.67 -8.92
C LYS A 216 16.96 3.70 -7.75
N LYS A 217 15.73 3.55 -7.26
CA LYS A 217 15.41 2.63 -6.16
C LYS A 217 15.84 1.20 -6.48
N GLU A 218 15.63 0.75 -7.71
CA GLU A 218 16.03 -0.58 -8.17
C GLU A 218 17.56 -0.73 -8.22
N LEU A 219 18.25 0.22 -8.85
CA LEU A 219 19.71 0.20 -9.00
C LEU A 219 20.44 0.19 -7.66
N PHE A 220 19.97 0.96 -6.68
CA PHE A 220 20.57 1.09 -5.35
C PHE A 220 20.04 0.08 -4.32
N SER A 221 19.18 -0.86 -4.72
CA SER A 221 18.70 -1.89 -3.80
C SER A 221 19.76 -2.97 -3.55
N ILE A 222 20.10 -3.21 -2.27
CA ILE A 222 21.10 -4.21 -1.85
C ILE A 222 20.71 -5.66 -2.24
N LYS A 223 19.43 -5.91 -2.59
CA LYS A 223 18.92 -7.23 -3.01
C LYS A 223 19.04 -7.48 -4.52
N HIS A 224 20.20 -7.22 -5.11
CA HIS A 224 20.49 -7.69 -6.46
C HIS A 224 20.54 -9.23 -6.48
N GLY A 225 19.58 -9.86 -7.16
CA GLY A 225 19.79 -11.17 -7.78
C GLY A 225 18.91 -12.36 -7.38
N LYS A 226 18.22 -12.42 -6.22
CA LYS A 226 17.43 -13.64 -5.87
C LYS A 226 16.10 -13.49 -5.13
N GLN A 227 15.69 -12.28 -4.72
CA GLN A 227 14.41 -12.06 -4.02
C GLN A 227 13.52 -10.97 -4.64
N TYR A 228 13.92 -10.37 -5.76
CA TYR A 228 13.15 -9.35 -6.49
C TYR A 228 12.13 -9.94 -7.49
N HIS A 229 11.86 -11.25 -7.43
CA HIS A 229 10.89 -11.91 -8.33
C HIS A 229 9.42 -11.70 -7.92
N ALA A 230 9.14 -11.05 -6.79
CA ALA A 230 7.81 -10.52 -6.53
C ALA A 230 7.73 -9.13 -7.18
N LYS A 231 6.82 -8.96 -8.13
CA LYS A 231 6.53 -7.67 -8.76
C LYS A 231 6.43 -6.58 -7.69
N ASN A 232 7.35 -5.61 -7.74
CA ASN A 232 7.45 -4.55 -6.74
C ASN A 232 6.15 -3.74 -6.77
N TYR A 233 5.49 -3.61 -5.62
CA TYR A 233 4.21 -2.90 -5.47
C TYR A 233 4.22 -1.51 -6.12
N TYR A 234 5.34 -0.78 -6.03
CA TYR A 234 5.50 0.53 -6.65
C TYR A 234 5.37 0.49 -8.18
N ILE A 235 5.90 -0.56 -8.82
CA ILE A 235 5.81 -0.77 -10.27
C ILE A 235 4.35 -1.02 -10.66
N SER A 236 3.58 -1.75 -9.85
CA SER A 236 2.15 -1.98 -10.10
C SER A 236 1.34 -0.68 -10.05
N LEU A 237 1.63 0.22 -9.11
CA LEU A 237 0.99 1.54 -9.06
C LEU A 237 1.36 2.39 -10.29
N TYR A 238 2.65 2.45 -10.63
CA TYR A 238 3.14 3.16 -11.81
C TYR A 238 2.48 2.65 -13.10
N ASN A 239 2.46 1.33 -13.32
CA ASN A 239 1.85 0.74 -14.50
C ASN A 239 0.35 1.07 -14.58
N SER A 240 -0.36 1.05 -13.45
CA SER A 240 -1.78 1.37 -13.39
C SER A 240 -2.02 2.83 -13.80
N LEU A 241 -1.21 3.75 -13.30
CA LEU A 241 -1.26 5.17 -13.66
C LEU A 241 -0.91 5.40 -15.13
N ASN A 242 0.19 4.82 -15.61
CA ASN A 242 0.63 4.94 -16.99
C ASN A 242 -0.43 4.44 -17.98
N SER A 243 -1.01 3.26 -17.71
CA SER A 243 -2.09 2.69 -18.54
C SER A 243 -3.33 3.57 -18.51
N LEU A 244 -3.69 4.12 -17.34
CA LEU A 244 -4.80 5.06 -17.22
C LEU A 244 -4.59 6.31 -18.09
N ILE A 245 -3.39 6.89 -18.07
CA ILE A 245 -3.11 8.12 -18.82
C ILE A 245 -3.17 7.87 -20.32
N LYS A 246 -2.69 6.71 -20.79
CA LYS A 246 -2.88 6.29 -22.19
C LYS A 246 -4.36 6.19 -22.55
N ILE A 247 -5.18 5.57 -21.70
CA ILE A 247 -6.64 5.49 -21.89
C ILE A 247 -7.26 6.91 -22.02
N LEU A 248 -6.93 7.81 -21.09
CA LEU A 248 -7.53 9.15 -21.01
C LEU A 248 -7.11 10.10 -22.15
N LYS A 249 -6.01 9.80 -22.85
CA LYS A 249 -5.50 10.59 -23.98
C LYS A 249 -6.11 10.21 -25.33
N GLU A 250 -6.75 9.06 -25.40
CA GLU A 250 -7.40 8.64 -26.64
C GLU A 250 -8.61 9.55 -26.96
N ASP A 251 -8.88 9.73 -28.25
CA ASP A 251 -10.12 10.34 -28.73
C ASP A 251 -10.75 9.39 -29.77
N PRO A 252 -11.77 8.62 -29.37
CA PRO A 252 -12.42 7.65 -30.24
C PRO A 252 -13.00 8.24 -31.54
N ASN A 253 -13.27 9.54 -31.57
CA ASN A 253 -13.78 10.21 -32.77
C ASN A 253 -12.70 10.39 -33.84
N LEU A 254 -11.42 10.44 -33.45
CA LEU A 254 -10.29 10.64 -34.33
C LEU A 254 -9.68 9.32 -34.84
N TRP A 255 -10.21 8.17 -34.40
CA TRP A 255 -9.67 6.87 -34.78
C TRP A 255 -9.95 6.51 -36.24
N LEU A 256 -8.86 6.24 -36.97
CA LEU A 256 -8.90 5.73 -38.34
C LEU A 256 -9.13 4.20 -38.36
N ASN A 257 -8.40 3.46 -37.52
CA ASN A 257 -8.53 2.01 -37.36
C ASN A 257 -9.18 1.68 -36.02
N VAL A 258 -10.51 1.68 -35.99
CA VAL A 258 -11.28 1.45 -34.75
C VAL A 258 -11.02 0.08 -34.14
N ARG A 259 -10.79 -0.97 -34.96
CA ARG A 259 -10.56 -2.33 -34.45
C ARG A 259 -9.27 -2.41 -33.64
N GLU A 260 -8.17 -1.96 -34.23
CA GLU A 260 -6.86 -1.94 -33.58
C GLU A 260 -6.88 -1.07 -32.32
N LYS A 261 -7.48 0.13 -32.40
CA LYS A 261 -7.58 1.04 -31.27
C LYS A 261 -8.42 0.51 -30.11
N LEU A 262 -9.50 -0.22 -30.40
CA LEU A 262 -10.28 -0.89 -29.36
C LEU A 262 -9.49 -2.03 -28.69
N SER A 263 -8.70 -2.79 -29.46
CA SER A 263 -7.82 -3.82 -28.90
C SER A 263 -6.69 -3.21 -28.06
N GLU A 264 -6.09 -2.10 -28.48
CA GLU A 264 -5.11 -1.35 -27.69
C GLU A 264 -5.73 -0.85 -26.37
N LEU A 265 -6.92 -0.25 -26.44
CA LEU A 265 -7.65 0.23 -25.25
C LEU A 265 -7.95 -0.92 -24.28
N HIS A 266 -8.39 -2.07 -24.79
CA HIS A 266 -8.60 -3.28 -23.99
C HIS A 266 -7.32 -3.78 -23.33
N ASN A 267 -6.17 -3.71 -24.03
CA ASN A 267 -4.88 -4.11 -23.46
C ASN A 267 -4.50 -3.20 -22.29
N GLU A 268 -4.58 -1.88 -22.45
CA GLU A 268 -4.28 -0.93 -21.37
C GLU A 268 -5.25 -1.09 -20.18
N TYR A 269 -6.54 -1.32 -20.44
CA TYR A 269 -7.52 -1.62 -19.39
C TYR A 269 -7.17 -2.92 -18.64
N SER A 270 -6.83 -3.97 -19.39
CA SER A 270 -6.43 -5.28 -18.84
C SER A 270 -5.17 -5.19 -17.98
N LEU A 271 -4.23 -4.30 -18.31
CA LEU A 271 -3.05 -4.09 -17.45
C LEU A 271 -3.47 -3.62 -16.06
N ILE A 272 -4.36 -2.63 -15.97
CA ILE A 272 -4.89 -2.12 -14.70
C ILE A 272 -5.62 -3.22 -13.92
N GLU A 273 -6.44 -4.03 -14.59
CA GLU A 273 -7.16 -5.12 -13.94
C GLU A 273 -6.24 -6.24 -13.44
N ASN A 274 -5.22 -6.60 -14.23
CA ASN A 274 -4.28 -7.66 -13.87
C ASN A 274 -3.36 -7.27 -12.71
N GLU A 275 -3.11 -5.98 -12.47
CA GLU A 275 -2.40 -5.51 -11.28
C GLU A 275 -3.19 -5.78 -9.99
N LYS A 276 -4.54 -5.84 -10.04
CA LYS A 276 -5.39 -6.19 -8.89
C LYS A 276 -5.10 -7.60 -8.34
N LEU A 277 -4.55 -8.50 -9.16
CA LEU A 277 -4.45 -9.94 -8.88
C LEU A 277 -3.07 -10.39 -8.38
N LYS A 278 -2.02 -9.55 -8.46
CA LYS A 278 -0.62 -10.00 -8.31
C LYS A 278 0.09 -9.53 -7.03
N SER A 279 -0.54 -8.72 -6.18
CA SER A 279 0.08 -8.14 -4.99
C SER A 279 0.00 -9.06 -3.76
N ARG A 280 1.02 -9.02 -2.89
CA ARG A 280 1.09 -9.80 -1.64
C ARG A 280 0.12 -9.27 -0.58
N LEU A 281 -0.29 -10.13 0.36
CA LEU A 281 -1.40 -9.96 1.31
C LEU A 281 -1.61 -8.54 1.88
N ASP A 282 -0.57 -7.83 2.36
CA ASP A 282 -0.77 -6.52 3.01
C ASP A 282 -0.72 -5.32 2.04
N GLU A 283 0.11 -5.39 1.00
CA GLU A 283 0.19 -4.40 -0.09
C GLU A 283 -0.93 -4.58 -1.14
N SER A 284 -1.61 -5.74 -1.10
CA SER A 284 -2.69 -6.11 -2.01
C SER A 284 -3.96 -5.31 -1.80
N VAL A 285 -4.24 -4.93 -0.55
CA VAL A 285 -5.43 -4.17 -0.22
C VAL A 285 -5.32 -2.77 -0.82
N LEU A 286 -4.17 -2.09 -0.66
CA LEU A 286 -3.99 -0.75 -1.18
C LEU A 286 -3.96 -0.72 -2.73
N THR A 287 -3.29 -1.68 -3.38
CA THR A 287 -3.28 -1.78 -4.86
C THR A 287 -4.65 -2.10 -5.44
N SER A 288 -5.37 -3.05 -4.86
CA SER A 288 -6.70 -3.43 -5.33
C SER A 288 -7.73 -2.30 -5.15
N ILE A 289 -7.69 -1.60 -4.00
CA ILE A 289 -8.50 -0.41 -3.75
C ILE A 289 -8.12 0.68 -4.76
N PHE A 290 -6.82 0.94 -4.97
CA PHE A 290 -6.35 1.96 -5.91
C PHE A 290 -6.84 1.72 -7.33
N ALA A 291 -6.64 0.51 -7.87
CA ALA A 291 -7.09 0.17 -9.22
C ALA A 291 -8.61 0.28 -9.38
N ARG A 292 -9.39 -0.13 -8.37
CA ARG A 292 -10.86 0.06 -8.34
C ARG A 292 -11.23 1.54 -8.32
N THR A 293 -10.49 2.37 -7.59
CA THR A 293 -10.69 3.82 -7.56
C THR A 293 -10.37 4.44 -8.92
N LEU A 294 -9.30 4.00 -9.59
CA LEU A 294 -8.98 4.45 -10.94
C LEU A 294 -10.11 4.14 -11.93
N GLU A 295 -10.60 2.90 -11.87
CA GLU A 295 -11.68 2.42 -12.71
C GLU A 295 -12.97 3.23 -12.54
N LYS A 296 -13.47 3.35 -11.31
CA LYS A 296 -14.76 4.01 -11.04
C LYS A 296 -14.74 5.51 -11.27
N ASN A 297 -13.61 6.18 -11.02
CA ASN A 297 -13.56 7.64 -11.00
C ASN A 297 -12.98 8.26 -12.28
N PHE A 298 -12.24 7.48 -13.08
CA PHE A 298 -11.63 8.00 -14.30
C PHE A 298 -12.00 7.17 -15.53
N ILE A 299 -11.83 5.85 -15.49
CA ILE A 299 -12.06 4.99 -16.65
C ILE A 299 -13.54 4.95 -17.02
N GLU A 300 -14.43 4.58 -16.09
CA GLU A 300 -15.86 4.48 -16.41
C GLU A 300 -16.46 5.82 -16.87
N PRO A 301 -16.19 6.97 -16.20
CA PRO A 301 -16.67 8.26 -16.70
C PRO A 301 -16.11 8.62 -18.08
N TYR A 302 -14.84 8.32 -18.34
CA TYR A 302 -14.24 8.53 -19.65
C TYR A 302 -14.92 7.67 -20.72
N LEU A 303 -15.06 6.36 -20.49
CA LEU A 303 -15.70 5.44 -21.44
C LEU A 303 -17.15 5.84 -21.71
N ALA A 304 -17.90 6.20 -20.67
CA ALA A 304 -19.27 6.65 -20.80
C ALA A 304 -19.39 7.90 -21.68
N THR A 305 -18.47 8.86 -21.54
CA THR A 305 -18.54 10.14 -22.26
C THR A 305 -18.01 10.07 -23.68
N GLN A 306 -16.87 9.42 -23.89
CA GLN A 306 -16.16 9.46 -25.18
C GLN A 306 -16.69 8.47 -26.21
N PHE A 307 -17.37 7.40 -25.77
CA PHE A 307 -17.85 6.35 -26.69
C PHE A 307 -19.32 6.48 -27.08
N HIS A 308 -20.02 7.53 -26.66
CA HIS A 308 -21.44 7.72 -26.99
C HIS A 308 -21.70 7.75 -28.50
N SER A 309 -20.90 8.54 -29.22
CA SER A 309 -20.96 8.66 -30.68
C SER A 309 -20.46 7.41 -31.40
N GLN A 310 -19.89 6.45 -30.68
CA GLN A 310 -19.22 5.27 -31.22
C GLN A 310 -20.03 3.98 -31.03
N LEU A 311 -21.26 4.04 -30.48
CA LEU A 311 -22.09 2.87 -30.18
C LEU A 311 -22.24 1.90 -31.37
N GLN A 312 -22.50 2.42 -32.57
CA GLN A 312 -22.62 1.60 -33.78
C GLN A 312 -21.30 0.88 -34.16
N ARG A 313 -20.16 1.53 -33.91
CA ARG A 313 -18.84 0.93 -34.13
C ARG A 313 -18.54 -0.17 -33.11
N LEU A 314 -18.96 0.02 -31.85
CA LEU A 314 -18.89 -1.03 -30.82
C LEU A 314 -19.75 -2.24 -31.20
N ASP A 315 -20.98 -2.02 -31.67
CA ASP A 315 -21.86 -3.10 -32.16
C ASP A 315 -21.27 -3.91 -33.31
N THR A 316 -20.56 -3.22 -34.20
CA THR A 316 -19.86 -3.87 -35.31
C THR A 316 -18.72 -4.74 -34.77
N ARG A 317 -17.93 -4.22 -33.82
CA ARG A 317 -16.82 -4.96 -33.22
C ARG A 317 -17.29 -6.19 -32.44
N LEU A 318 -18.39 -6.09 -31.69
CA LEU A 318 -18.94 -7.22 -30.93
C LEU A 318 -19.34 -8.41 -31.82
N LYS A 319 -19.82 -8.15 -33.04
CA LYS A 319 -20.17 -9.21 -34.02
C LYS A 319 -18.96 -9.95 -34.58
N GLU A 320 -17.78 -9.36 -34.49
CA GLU A 320 -16.52 -9.91 -35.01
C GLU A 320 -15.76 -10.73 -33.95
N LEU A 321 -16.06 -10.50 -32.67
CA LEU A 321 -15.38 -11.12 -31.54
C LEU A 321 -16.10 -12.40 -31.08
N ALA A 322 -15.33 -13.34 -30.54
CA ALA A 322 -15.91 -14.50 -29.87
C ALA A 322 -16.54 -14.05 -28.54
N SER A 323 -17.77 -14.51 -28.27
CA SER A 323 -18.58 -14.07 -27.13
C SER A 323 -17.98 -14.42 -25.76
N ASP A 324 -17.03 -15.34 -25.72
CA ASP A 324 -16.30 -15.78 -24.53
C ASP A 324 -14.92 -15.11 -24.37
N SER A 325 -14.56 -14.19 -25.28
CA SER A 325 -13.28 -13.49 -25.20
C SER A 325 -13.34 -12.32 -24.20
N LYS A 326 -12.24 -12.08 -23.48
CA LYS A 326 -12.12 -10.92 -22.57
C LYS A 326 -12.30 -9.58 -23.28
N GLU A 327 -11.87 -9.50 -24.54
CA GLU A 327 -12.08 -8.31 -25.36
C GLU A 327 -13.58 -8.10 -25.61
N TYR A 328 -14.36 -9.15 -25.89
CA TYR A 328 -15.80 -9.04 -26.03
C TYR A 328 -16.46 -8.51 -24.75
N GLU A 329 -16.14 -9.09 -23.59
CA GLU A 329 -16.66 -8.64 -22.28
C GLU A 329 -16.34 -7.16 -22.01
N PHE A 330 -15.11 -6.74 -22.31
CA PHE A 330 -14.71 -5.34 -22.17
C PHE A 330 -15.50 -4.41 -23.10
N ILE A 331 -15.65 -4.76 -24.38
CA ILE A 331 -16.38 -3.92 -25.34
C ILE A 331 -17.87 -3.84 -25.00
N GLU A 332 -18.46 -4.92 -24.49
CA GLU A 332 -19.83 -4.94 -23.99
C GLU A 332 -20.00 -3.97 -22.81
N LYS A 333 -19.07 -3.98 -21.85
CA LYS A 333 -19.03 -3.01 -20.76
C LYS A 333 -18.90 -1.57 -21.23
N VAL A 334 -18.02 -1.29 -22.20
CA VAL A 334 -17.88 0.06 -22.79
C VAL A 334 -19.21 0.51 -23.39
N LYS A 335 -19.88 -0.37 -24.14
CA LYS A 335 -21.17 -0.08 -24.76
C LYS A 335 -22.25 0.20 -23.71
N GLU A 336 -22.33 -0.60 -22.65
CA GLU A 336 -23.29 -0.40 -21.56
C GLU A 336 -23.08 0.98 -20.91
N LEU A 337 -21.84 1.32 -20.57
CA LEU A 337 -21.48 2.60 -19.97
C LEU A 337 -21.83 3.79 -20.88
N ALA A 338 -21.53 3.69 -22.18
CA ALA A 338 -21.79 4.74 -23.17
C ALA A 338 -23.28 4.89 -23.54
N SER A 339 -24.09 3.84 -23.31
CA SER A 339 -25.54 3.89 -23.53
C SER A 339 -26.28 4.57 -22.38
N ASN A 340 -25.74 4.50 -21.16
CA ASN A 340 -26.38 5.00 -19.92
C ASN A 340 -26.02 6.46 -19.55
N ILE A 341 -25.70 7.31 -20.53
CA ILE A 341 -25.19 8.68 -20.30
C ILE A 341 -26.16 9.59 -19.55
N THR A 342 -27.46 9.35 -19.68
CA THR A 342 -28.51 10.17 -19.06
C THR A 342 -28.46 10.18 -17.53
N ASP A 343 -27.90 9.16 -16.88
CA ASP A 343 -27.77 9.11 -15.41
C ASP A 343 -26.41 9.60 -14.89
N LYS A 344 -25.31 9.44 -15.65
CA LYS A 344 -23.94 9.83 -15.23
C LYS A 344 -23.51 11.25 -15.64
N LYS A 345 -24.22 11.93 -16.56
CA LYS A 345 -23.96 13.35 -16.89
C LYS A 345 -24.11 14.28 -15.67
N LYS A 346 -25.00 13.97 -14.71
CA LYS A 346 -25.15 14.75 -13.47
C LYS A 346 -23.91 14.70 -12.57
N THR A 347 -23.14 13.61 -12.62
CA THR A 347 -21.89 13.48 -11.88
C THR A 347 -20.79 14.31 -12.54
N LEU A 348 -20.74 14.38 -13.87
CA LEU A 348 -19.75 15.16 -14.62
C LEU A 348 -19.98 16.67 -14.67
N VAL A 349 -21.24 17.13 -14.56
CA VAL A 349 -21.58 18.57 -14.49
C VAL A 349 -21.32 19.14 -13.08
N MET A 350 -21.04 18.28 -12.09
CA MET A 350 -20.60 18.67 -10.74
C MET A 350 -19.13 18.30 -10.44
N ILE A 351 -18.31 17.97 -11.47
CA ILE A 351 -16.84 17.83 -11.38
C ILE A 351 -16.18 19.16 -11.71
#